data_AF-A0A1H4W0A0-F1
#
_entry.id   AF-A0A1H4W0A0-F1
#
_cell.length_a   1.000
_cell.length_b   1.000
_cell.length_c   1.000
_cell.angle_alpha   90.00
_cell.angle_beta   90.00
_cell.angle_gamma   90.00
#
_symmetry.space_group_name_H-M   'P 1'
#
loop_
_entity.id
_entity.type
_entity.pdbx_description
1 polymer ?
#
loop_
_entity_poly.entity_id
_entity_poly.type
_entity_poly.pdbx_seq_one_letter_code
_entity_poly.pdbx_strand_id
1 'polypeptide(L)'
;MNTENEEPDFGRLAEWAERDMKLPENSATAKRGQDAAADGRELLDRVGAGRPSLGQADGVSGESPRRQVRLPRPLSERLDRFAENQHRKPSDVMREAVEEYLEAHSG
;
A
#
# COMPACT_ATOMS: atom_id res chain seq x y z
N MET A 1 13.38 -21.86 14.02
CA MET A 1 12.47 -21.10 14.91
C MET A 1 11.18 -20.91 14.15
N ASN A 2 10.11 -21.56 14.61
CA ASN A 2 8.80 -21.51 13.98
C ASN A 2 8.20 -20.13 14.25
N THR A 3 7.87 -19.39 13.19
CA THR A 3 7.06 -18.17 13.29
C THR A 3 5.61 -18.62 13.32
N GLU A 4 5.04 -18.73 14.53
CA GLU A 4 3.60 -18.83 14.69
C GLU A 4 3.00 -17.52 14.16
N ASN A 5 2.11 -17.63 13.16
CA ASN A 5 1.26 -16.52 12.75
C ASN A 5 0.32 -16.24 13.91
N GLU A 6 0.67 -15.30 14.81
CA GLU A 6 -0.28 -14.72 15.75
C GLU A 6 -1.38 -14.04 14.93
N GLU A 7 -2.58 -14.60 14.94
CA GLU A 7 -3.74 -13.91 14.38
C GLU A 7 -3.93 -12.60 15.16
N PRO A 8 -4.07 -11.45 14.46
CA PRO A 8 -4.22 -10.17 15.13
C PRO A 8 -5.47 -10.19 16.02
N ASP A 9 -5.29 -9.84 17.29
CA ASP A 9 -6.40 -9.68 18.23
C ASP A 9 -7.23 -8.44 17.83
N PHE A 10 -8.26 -8.69 17.01
CA PHE A 10 -9.15 -7.66 16.52
C PHE A 10 -9.92 -6.94 17.64
N GLY A 11 -10.14 -7.60 18.78
CA GLY A 11 -10.79 -6.98 19.94
C GLY A 11 -9.90 -5.92 20.57
N ARG A 12 -8.64 -6.27 20.81
CA ARG A 12 -7.63 -5.34 21.32
C ARG A 12 -7.36 -4.19 20.35
N LEU A 13 -7.32 -4.46 19.04
CA LEU A 13 -7.15 -3.42 18.03
C LEU A 13 -8.34 -2.46 17.97
N ALA A 14 -9.57 -2.96 18.12
CA ALA A 14 -10.77 -2.12 18.20
C ALA A 14 -10.74 -1.23 19.46
N GLU A 15 -10.39 -1.78 20.62
CA GLU A 15 -10.31 -1.01 21.87
C GLU A 15 -9.27 0.12 21.77
N TRP A 16 -8.08 -0.17 21.22
CA TRP A 16 -7.07 0.86 20.95
C TRP A 16 -7.60 1.94 20.00
N ALA A 17 -8.28 1.55 18.92
CA ALA A 17 -8.80 2.49 17.92
C ALA A 17 -9.86 3.42 18.51
N GLU A 18 -10.70 2.93 19.42
CA GLU A 18 -11.76 3.71 20.05
C GLU A 18 -11.26 4.63 21.17
N ARG A 19 -10.25 4.20 21.94
CA ARG A 19 -9.85 4.87 23.18
C ARG A 19 -8.53 5.62 23.10
N ASP A 20 -7.55 5.06 22.42
CA ASP A 20 -6.15 5.49 22.53
C ASP A 20 -5.59 6.07 21.23
N MET A 21 -6.27 5.84 20.10
CA MET A 21 -5.79 6.27 18.79
C MET A 21 -5.79 7.79 18.66
N LYS A 22 -4.60 8.34 18.39
CA LYS A 22 -4.37 9.75 18.09
C LYS A 22 -3.70 9.87 16.74
N LEU A 23 -4.37 10.57 15.82
CA LEU A 23 -3.78 10.93 14.54
C LEU A 23 -2.70 12.02 14.74
N PRO A 24 -1.50 11.87 14.16
CA PRO A 24 -0.47 12.90 14.21
C PRO A 24 -1.00 14.25 13.70
N GLU A 25 -0.81 15.33 14.46
CA GLU A 25 -1.37 16.65 14.13
C GLU A 25 -1.01 17.11 12.70
N ASN A 26 0.25 16.88 12.30
CA ASN A 26 0.79 17.26 10.99
C ASN A 26 0.94 16.06 10.03
N SER A 27 0.00 15.12 10.06
CA SER A 27 0.01 14.03 9.08
C SER A 27 -0.09 14.59 7.67
N ALA A 28 0.90 14.29 6.83
CA ALA A 28 0.92 14.67 5.42
C ALA A 28 -0.17 13.96 4.59
N THR A 29 -0.78 12.90 5.15
CA THR A 29 -1.75 12.05 4.45
C THR A 29 -3.16 12.14 5.01
N ALA A 30 -3.35 12.68 6.22
CA ALA A 30 -4.67 12.78 6.83
C ALA A 30 -5.34 14.10 6.44
N LYS A 31 -6.42 14.02 5.64
CA LYS A 31 -7.29 15.17 5.38
C LYS A 31 -8.10 15.51 6.65
N ARG A 32 -8.39 16.80 6.85
CA ARG A 32 -9.15 17.31 8.01
C ARG A 32 -10.14 18.40 7.55
N GLY A 33 -11.12 18.69 8.40
CA GLY A 33 -12.04 19.81 8.17
C GLY A 33 -12.85 19.67 6.88
N GLN A 34 -12.90 20.74 6.08
CA GLN A 34 -13.74 20.79 4.87
C GLN A 34 -13.30 19.80 3.79
N ASP A 35 -11.99 19.58 3.62
CA ASP A 35 -11.46 18.64 2.62
C ASP A 35 -11.87 17.20 2.94
N ALA A 36 -11.81 16.81 4.21
CA ALA A 36 -12.29 15.50 4.65
C ALA A 36 -13.81 15.34 4.47
N ALA A 37 -14.57 16.41 4.70
CA ALA A 37 -16.02 16.40 4.51
C ALA A 37 -16.42 16.32 3.02
N ALA A 38 -15.68 16.98 2.12
CA ALA A 38 -15.91 16.92 0.69
C ALA A 38 -15.64 15.52 0.15
N ASP A 39 -14.47 14.95 0.44
CA ASP A 39 -14.10 13.58 0.08
C ASP A 39 -15.10 12.56 0.65
N GLY A 40 -15.53 12.74 1.91
CA GLY A 40 -16.49 11.84 2.54
C GLY A 40 -17.85 11.85 1.85
N ARG A 41 -18.33 13.01 1.41
CA ARG A 41 -19.57 13.13 0.62
C ARG A 41 -19.44 12.47 -0.74
N GLU A 42 -18.34 12.73 -1.45
CA GLU A 42 -18.08 12.09 -2.75
C GLU A 42 -18.05 10.56 -2.64
N LEU A 43 -17.41 10.04 -1.58
CA LEU A 43 -17.41 8.61 -1.31
C LEU A 43 -18.83 8.09 -1.07
N LEU A 44 -19.61 8.74 -0.22
CA LEU A 44 -20.99 8.33 0.08
C LEU A 44 -21.89 8.37 -1.16
N ASP A 45 -21.73 9.39 -2.01
CA ASP A 45 -22.44 9.48 -3.30
C ASP A 45 -22.07 8.33 -4.23
N ARG A 46 -20.80 7.90 -4.22
CA ARG A 46 -20.29 6.80 -5.05
C ARG A 46 -20.80 5.43 -4.62
N VAL A 47 -20.82 5.14 -3.31
CA VAL A 47 -21.23 3.82 -2.80
C VAL A 47 -22.71 3.72 -2.40
N GLY A 48 -23.42 4.85 -2.31
CA GLY A 48 -24.82 4.87 -1.91
C GLY A 48 -25.01 4.45 -0.45
N ALA A 49 -26.02 3.61 -0.18
CA ALA A 49 -26.32 3.12 1.17
C ALA A 49 -25.56 1.81 1.48
N GLY A 50 -24.62 1.87 2.42
CA GLY A 50 -23.92 0.69 2.95
C GLY A 50 -22.45 0.95 3.29
N ARG A 51 -21.77 -0.08 3.80
CA ARG A 51 -20.31 -0.03 4.02
C ARG A 51 -19.62 -0.17 2.65
N PRO A 52 -18.81 0.83 2.21
CA PRO A 52 -18.05 0.71 0.98
C PRO A 52 -17.17 -0.55 1.02
N SER A 53 -17.28 -1.39 -0.02
CA SER A 53 -16.33 -2.49 -0.20
C SER A 53 -15.03 -1.89 -0.72
N LEU A 54 -13.96 -1.99 0.06
CA LEU A 54 -12.64 -1.50 -0.32
C LEU A 54 -11.99 -2.30 -1.46
N GLY A 55 -12.62 -3.38 -1.93
CA GLY A 55 -12.09 -4.24 -2.99
C GLY A 55 -12.67 -3.98 -4.38
N GLN A 56 -13.78 -3.25 -4.53
CA GLN A 56 -14.50 -3.20 -5.81
C GLN A 56 -14.23 -1.93 -6.63
N ALA A 57 -13.62 -0.90 -6.05
CA ALA A 57 -13.15 0.22 -6.83
C ALA A 57 -11.83 -0.18 -7.52
N ASP A 58 -11.88 -0.25 -8.85
CA ASP A 58 -10.71 -0.26 -9.75
C ASP A 58 -9.81 -1.51 -9.75
N GLY A 59 -10.37 -2.71 -9.55
CA GLY A 59 -9.62 -3.96 -9.72
C GLY A 59 -8.51 -4.18 -8.69
N VAL A 60 -8.44 -3.34 -7.65
CA VAL A 60 -7.53 -3.49 -6.51
C VAL A 60 -8.23 -4.32 -5.42
N SER A 61 -8.64 -5.53 -5.79
CA SER A 61 -9.10 -6.55 -4.83
C SER A 61 -8.19 -7.75 -4.94
N GLY A 62 -7.29 -7.88 -3.96
CA GLY A 62 -6.36 -9.02 -3.83
C GLY A 62 -4.91 -8.58 -3.75
N GLU A 63 -4.07 -9.50 -3.25
CA GLU A 63 -2.61 -9.34 -3.30
C GLU A 63 -2.17 -9.11 -4.75
N SER A 64 -1.27 -8.15 -4.99
CA SER A 64 -0.77 -7.89 -6.35
C SER A 64 -0.23 -9.18 -6.98
N PRO A 65 -0.54 -9.49 -8.25
CA PRO A 65 -0.02 -10.68 -8.90
C PRO A 65 1.50 -10.75 -8.81
N ARG A 66 2.02 -11.85 -8.25
CA ARG A 66 3.46 -12.04 -8.06
C ARG A 66 4.09 -12.66 -9.30
N ARG A 67 5.17 -12.05 -9.79
CA ARG A 67 6.05 -12.61 -10.83
C ARG A 67 7.44 -12.86 -10.24
N GLN A 68 7.97 -14.08 -10.38
CA GLN A 68 9.30 -14.45 -9.88
C GLN A 68 10.26 -14.67 -11.06
N VAL A 69 11.43 -14.05 -11.01
CA VAL A 69 12.45 -14.14 -12.06
C VAL A 69 13.82 -14.36 -11.41
N ARG A 70 14.66 -15.19 -12.03
CA ARG A 70 16.05 -15.38 -11.59
C ARG A 70 16.94 -14.29 -12.18
N LEU A 71 17.67 -13.60 -11.31
CA LEU A 71 18.68 -12.62 -11.72
C LEU A 71 20.08 -13.21 -11.58
N PRO A 72 21.03 -12.85 -12.46
CA PRO A 72 22.46 -13.08 -12.20
C PRO A 72 22.84 -12.46 -10.86
N ARG A 73 23.69 -13.15 -10.08
CA ARG A 73 24.11 -12.69 -8.74
C ARG A 73 24.63 -11.25 -8.73
N PRO A 74 25.50 -10.81 -9.66
CA PRO A 74 25.98 -9.43 -9.66
C PRO A 74 24.86 -8.39 -9.86
N LEU A 75 23.81 -8.75 -10.60
CA LEU A 75 22.67 -7.87 -10.83
C LEU A 75 21.79 -7.77 -9.58
N SER A 76 21.56 -8.88 -8.89
CA SER A 76 20.83 -8.90 -7.62
C SER A 76 21.52 -8.02 -6.58
N GLU A 77 22.83 -8.19 -6.38
CA GLU A 77 23.61 -7.40 -5.41
C GLU A 77 23.61 -5.90 -5.76
N ARG A 78 23.62 -5.57 -7.06
CA ARG A 78 23.52 -4.18 -7.54
C ARG A 78 22.14 -3.59 -7.25
N LEU A 79 21.08 -4.36 -7.43
CA LEU A 79 19.71 -3.93 -7.09
C LEU A 79 19.58 -3.66 -5.59
N ASP A 80 20.08 -4.57 -4.75
CA ASP A 80 20.01 -4.43 -3.29
C ASP A 80 20.71 -3.15 -2.84
N ARG A 81 21.95 -2.92 -3.30
CA ARG A 81 22.70 -1.70 -3.00
C ARG A 81 22.02 -0.42 -3.48
N PHE A 82 21.43 -0.47 -4.68
CA PHE A 82 20.71 0.68 -5.24
C PHE A 82 19.47 1.03 -4.41
N ALA A 83 18.71 0.01 -3.99
CA ALA A 83 17.53 0.17 -3.15
C ALA A 83 17.92 0.70 -1.75
N GLU A 84 18.98 0.17 -1.15
CA GLU A 84 19.53 0.62 0.14
C GLU A 84 19.93 2.09 0.10
N ASN A 85 20.69 2.51 -0.92
CA ASN A 85 21.13 3.90 -1.09
C ASN A 85 19.96 4.89 -1.22
N GLN A 86 18.82 4.44 -1.73
CA GLN A 86 17.62 5.26 -1.88
C GLN A 86 16.63 5.10 -0.73
N HIS A 87 16.92 4.27 0.27
CA HIS A 87 15.98 3.89 1.33
C HIS A 87 14.65 3.36 0.79
N ARG A 88 14.69 2.61 -0.32
CA ARG A 88 13.53 2.02 -0.99
C ARG A 88 13.56 0.50 -0.88
N LYS A 89 12.41 -0.15 -1.06
CA LYS A 89 12.37 -1.61 -1.17
C LYS A 89 12.81 -2.04 -2.58
N PRO A 90 13.55 -3.15 -2.73
CA PRO A 90 13.89 -3.69 -4.04
C PRO A 90 12.68 -3.94 -4.94
N SER A 91 11.54 -4.33 -4.35
CA SER A 91 10.28 -4.50 -5.07
C SER A 91 9.76 -3.24 -5.74
N ASP A 92 9.98 -2.07 -5.11
CA ASP A 92 9.50 -0.80 -5.62
C ASP A 92 10.36 -0.33 -6.79
N VAL A 93 11.68 -0.53 -6.66
CA VAL A 93 12.64 -0.29 -7.74
C VAL A 93 12.35 -1.19 -8.95
N MET A 94 12.11 -2.48 -8.71
CA MET A 94 11.80 -3.43 -9.80
C MET A 94 10.49 -3.10 -10.50
N ARG A 95 9.48 -2.64 -9.75
CA ARG A 95 8.19 -2.24 -10.32
C ARG A 95 8.36 -1.04 -11.26
N GLU A 96 9.02 0.01 -10.79
CA GLU A 96 9.30 1.22 -11.58
C GLU A 96 10.13 0.89 -12.82
N ALA A 97 11.19 0.08 -12.68
CA ALA A 97 12.03 -0.31 -13.82
C ALA A 97 11.26 -1.10 -14.89
N VAL A 98 10.28 -1.94 -14.48
CA VAL A 98 9.42 -2.67 -15.42
C VAL A 98 8.45 -1.73 -16.13
N GLU A 99 7.87 -0.77 -15.41
CA GLU A 99 6.99 0.25 -15.98
C GLU A 99 7.72 1.11 -17.01
N GLU A 100 8.87 1.68 -16.64
CA GLU A 100 9.72 2.48 -17.54
C GLU A 100 10.14 1.68 -18.78
N TYR A 101 10.54 0.41 -18.61
CA TYR A 101 10.92 -0.44 -19.73
C TYR A 101 9.75 -0.67 -20.68
N LEU A 102 8.55 -0.95 -20.15
CA LEU A 102 7.37 -1.15 -20.98
C LEU A 102 7.00 0.14 -21.71
N GLU A 103 6.92 1.29 -21.04
CA GLU A 103 6.63 2.58 -21.67
C GLU A 103 7.61 2.90 -22.81
N ALA A 104 8.90 2.63 -22.61
CA ALA A 104 9.93 2.87 -23.61
C ALA A 104 9.89 1.92 -24.82
N HIS A 105 9.28 0.74 -24.70
CA HIS A 105 9.36 -0.33 -25.71
C HIS A 105 7.99 -0.84 -26.21
N SER A 106 6.88 -0.28 -25.72
CA SER A 106 5.52 -0.65 -26.16
C SER A 106 4.85 0.41 -27.05
N GLY A 107 5.65 1.31 -27.64
CA GLY A 107 5.25 2.26 -28.68
C GLY A 107 5.39 1.72 -30.10
#